data_AF-A0A921ISZ5-F1
#
_entry.id   AF-A0A921ISZ5-F1
#
_cell.length_a   1.000
_cell.length_b   1.000
_cell.length_c   1.000
_cell.angle_alpha   90.00
_cell.angle_beta   90.00
_cell.angle_gamma   90.00
#
_symmetry.space_group_name_H-M   'P 1'
#
loop_
_entity.id
_entity.type
_entity.pdbx_description
1 polymer ?
#
loop_
_entity_poly.entity_id
_entity_poly.type
_entity_poly.pdbx_seq_one_letter_code
_entity_poly.pdbx_strand_id
1 'polypeptide(L)'
;MIVIDFDSIDGCGPAISSTELSLLRKAADALDAIIAIATEHTRQDVARAFAQARRDAHDEAENELAKLEFDLMTLSQDEPTAQRTAPALLAELCRAHRATFSSTVAVATRPQDLPIVLEAGIAFALEDAGPACMNAADLRFPARAAGGLAEALRAIPAACAGTAS
;
A
#
# COMPACT_ATOMS: atom_id res chain seq x y z
N MET A 1 6.99 7.56 -3.37
CA MET A 1 6.37 6.93 -2.17
C MET A 1 5.37 5.88 -2.64
N ILE A 2 5.23 4.77 -1.93
CA ILE A 2 4.22 3.74 -2.19
C ILE A 2 3.22 3.76 -1.04
N VAL A 3 1.94 4.00 -1.34
CA VAL A 3 0.83 3.95 -0.39
C VAL A 3 -0.01 2.73 -0.70
N ILE A 4 -0.27 1.90 0.30
CA ILE A 4 -0.98 0.64 0.10
C ILE A 4 -1.83 0.26 1.30
N ASP A 5 -2.99 -0.32 1.01
CA ASP A 5 -3.87 -0.94 1.98
C ASP A 5 -3.70 -2.47 1.97
N PHE A 6 -3.55 -3.07 3.15
CA PHE A 6 -3.40 -4.52 3.36
C PHE A 6 -4.52 -5.14 4.19
N ASP A 7 -5.52 -4.36 4.58
CA ASP A 7 -6.60 -4.85 5.40
C ASP A 7 -7.33 -5.97 4.68
N SER A 8 -7.55 -7.07 5.39
CA SER A 8 -8.24 -8.21 4.82
C SER A 8 -9.70 -7.86 4.55
N ILE A 9 -10.23 -8.38 3.45
CA ILE A 9 -11.62 -8.16 3.04
C ILE A 9 -12.61 -8.73 4.08
N ASP A 10 -12.17 -9.70 4.89
CA ASP A 10 -12.95 -10.31 5.98
C ASP A 10 -12.87 -9.54 7.32
N GLY A 11 -12.16 -8.40 7.38
CA GLY A 11 -12.09 -7.55 8.57
C GLY A 11 -11.22 -8.11 9.70
N CYS A 12 -10.43 -9.14 9.45
CA CYS A 12 -9.50 -9.74 10.43
C CYS A 12 -8.20 -8.93 10.64
N GLY A 13 -8.10 -7.75 10.03
CA GLY A 13 -6.96 -6.85 10.15
C GLY A 13 -5.99 -6.90 8.97
N PRO A 14 -4.83 -6.24 9.08
CA PRO A 14 -3.82 -6.24 8.02
C PRO A 14 -3.33 -7.67 7.80
N ALA A 15 -3.43 -8.16 6.57
CA ALA A 15 -2.92 -9.46 6.17
C ALA A 15 -1.96 -9.26 5.01
N ILE A 16 -0.81 -9.95 5.02
CA ILE A 16 0.15 -9.96 3.91
C ILE A 16 0.88 -11.30 3.90
N SER A 17 1.07 -11.86 2.71
CA SER A 17 1.88 -13.08 2.54
C SER A 17 3.37 -12.76 2.49
N SER A 18 4.22 -13.77 2.72
CA SER A 18 5.68 -13.65 2.56
C SER A 18 6.08 -13.18 1.16
N THR A 19 5.36 -13.64 0.14
CA THR A 19 5.59 -13.26 -1.27
C THR A 19 5.22 -11.80 -1.51
N GLU A 20 4.04 -11.35 -1.07
CA GLU A 20 3.62 -9.95 -1.20
C GLU A 20 4.58 -9.02 -0.45
N LEU A 21 4.99 -9.37 0.78
CA LEU A 21 5.94 -8.56 1.55
C LEU A 21 7.30 -8.45 0.85
N SER A 22 7.79 -9.55 0.27
CA SER A 22 9.03 -9.55 -0.51
C SER A 22 8.94 -8.68 -1.77
N LEU A 23 7.79 -8.68 -2.44
CA LEU A 23 7.56 -7.87 -3.63
C LEU A 23 7.44 -6.38 -3.29
N LEU A 24 6.78 -6.05 -2.18
CA LEU A 24 6.71 -4.67 -1.68
C LEU A 24 8.10 -4.13 -1.36
N ARG A 25 8.94 -4.93 -0.67
CA ARG A 25 10.33 -4.59 -0.40
C ARG A 25 11.10 -4.30 -1.69
N LYS A 26 11.04 -5.22 -2.66
CA LYS A 26 11.71 -5.07 -3.96
C LYS A 26 11.26 -3.83 -4.72
N ALA A 27 9.95 -3.52 -4.71
CA ALA A 27 9.40 -2.34 -5.35
C ALA A 27 9.89 -1.05 -4.67
N ALA A 28 9.92 -1.03 -3.33
CA ALA A 28 10.41 0.10 -2.57
C ALA A 28 11.92 0.33 -2.80
N ASP A 29 12.74 -0.73 -2.73
CA ASP A 29 14.19 -0.64 -2.98
C ASP A 29 14.50 -0.17 -4.40
N ALA A 30 13.75 -0.67 -5.41
CA ALA A 30 13.96 -0.28 -6.81
C ALA A 30 13.68 1.20 -7.09
N LEU A 31 12.85 1.84 -6.26
CA LEU A 31 12.43 3.23 -6.42
C LEU A 31 13.01 4.17 -5.34
N ASP A 32 13.81 3.65 -4.41
CA ASP A 32 14.20 4.35 -3.18
C ASP A 32 12.98 4.99 -2.47
N ALA A 33 11.88 4.24 -2.40
CA ALA A 33 10.59 4.76 -1.99
C ALA A 33 10.26 4.44 -0.53
N ILE A 34 9.72 5.44 0.19
CA ILE A 34 9.02 5.23 1.46
C ILE A 34 7.75 4.41 1.22
N ILE A 35 7.46 3.51 2.16
CA ILE A 35 6.21 2.76 2.24
C ILE A 35 5.30 3.40 3.28
N ALA A 36 4.05 3.68 2.90
CA ALA A 36 3.00 4.10 3.79
C ALA A 36 1.85 3.09 3.73
N ILE A 37 1.40 2.62 4.90
CA ILE A 37 0.29 1.68 5.03
C ILE A 37 -0.97 2.45 5.39
N ALA A 38 -1.94 2.45 4.48
CA ALA A 38 -3.27 3.00 4.68
C ALA A 38 -4.14 1.93 5.34
N THR A 39 -4.57 2.15 6.57
CA THR A 39 -5.30 1.13 7.34
C THR A 39 -6.06 1.77 8.50
N GLU A 40 -7.15 1.14 8.90
CA GLU A 40 -7.88 1.52 10.13
C GLU A 40 -7.21 0.94 11.39
N HIS A 41 -6.23 0.05 11.22
CA HIS A 41 -5.55 -0.68 12.29
C HIS A 41 -4.29 0.03 12.80
N THR A 42 -3.79 -0.46 13.93
CA THR A 42 -2.64 0.17 14.59
C THR A 42 -1.33 -0.23 13.94
N ARG A 43 -0.27 0.55 14.20
CA ARG A 43 1.11 0.21 13.79
C ARG A 43 1.53 -1.17 14.33
N GLN A 44 1.04 -1.56 15.50
CA GLN A 44 1.34 -2.85 16.11
C GLN A 44 0.69 -4.01 15.33
N ASP A 45 -0.52 -3.82 14.81
CA ASP A 45 -1.23 -4.82 14.01
C ASP A 45 -0.51 -5.06 12.67
N VAL A 46 -0.14 -3.99 11.98
CA VAL A 46 0.65 -4.08 10.73
C VAL A 46 2.01 -4.73 11.00
N ALA A 47 2.70 -4.34 12.07
CA ALA A 47 3.99 -4.93 12.44
C ALA A 47 3.86 -6.43 12.77
N ARG A 48 2.75 -6.85 13.40
CA ARG A 48 2.44 -8.25 13.67
C ARG A 48 2.19 -9.03 12.39
N ALA A 49 1.45 -8.45 11.43
CA ALA A 49 1.21 -9.04 10.12
C ALA A 49 2.54 -9.27 9.36
N PHE A 50 3.41 -8.26 9.32
CA PHE A 50 4.74 -8.37 8.71
C PHE A 50 5.61 -9.42 9.42
N ALA A 51 5.54 -9.48 10.76
CA ALA A 51 6.26 -10.51 11.52
C ALA A 51 5.73 -11.93 11.24
N GLN A 52 4.42 -12.09 11.05
CA GLN A 52 3.84 -13.39 10.69
C GLN A 52 4.28 -13.81 9.29
N ALA A 53 4.14 -12.92 8.30
CA ALA A 53 4.57 -13.17 6.93
C ALA A 53 6.05 -13.59 6.84
N ARG A 54 6.92 -13.02 7.68
CA ARG A 54 8.33 -13.41 7.78
C ARG A 54 8.53 -14.81 8.36
N ARG A 55 7.78 -15.16 9.42
CA ARG A 55 7.86 -16.51 10.02
C ARG A 55 7.40 -17.60 9.05
N ASP A 56 6.43 -17.28 8.20
CA ASP A 56 5.90 -18.23 7.21
C ASP A 56 6.87 -18.45 6.03
N ALA A 57 7.92 -17.62 5.88
CA ALA A 57 8.99 -17.83 4.91
C ALA A 57 9.99 -18.87 5.46
N HIS A 58 9.89 -20.11 5.00
CA HIS A 58 10.48 -21.28 5.68
C HIS A 58 11.98 -21.57 5.43
N ASP A 59 12.76 -20.74 4.73
CA ASP A 59 14.20 -20.98 4.49
C ASP A 59 14.96 -19.66 4.23
N GLU A 60 16.10 -19.47 4.92
CA GLU A 60 17.26 -18.56 4.73
C GLU A 60 17.05 -17.07 4.33
N ALA A 61 15.85 -16.64 3.96
CA ALA A 61 15.45 -15.28 3.62
C ALA A 61 15.12 -14.42 4.86
N GLU A 62 15.33 -14.94 6.07
CA GLU A 62 15.20 -14.17 7.31
C GLU A 62 16.11 -12.93 7.32
N ASN A 63 17.21 -12.94 6.55
CA ASN A 63 18.14 -11.80 6.48
C ASN A 63 17.76 -10.72 5.45
N GLU A 64 17.04 -11.07 4.38
CA GLU A 64 16.64 -10.13 3.31
C GLU A 64 15.31 -9.43 3.62
N LEU A 65 14.46 -10.03 4.47
CA LEU A 65 13.24 -9.40 5.00
C LEU A 65 13.49 -8.69 6.36
N ALA A 66 14.68 -8.13 6.56
CA ALA A 66 14.98 -7.24 7.68
C ALA A 66 13.85 -6.19 7.85
N LYS A 67 13.66 -5.67 9.08
CA LYS A 67 12.54 -4.76 9.44
C LYS A 67 12.24 -3.75 8.32
N LEU A 68 11.19 -4.02 7.55
CA LEU A 68 10.65 -3.08 6.59
C LEU A 68 10.07 -1.92 7.38
N GLU A 69 10.70 -0.75 7.24
CA GLU A 69 10.15 0.46 7.84
C GLU A 69 8.97 0.93 7.02
N PHE A 70 7.95 1.42 7.71
CA PHE A 70 6.76 1.96 7.10
C PHE A 70 6.20 3.07 7.97
N ASP A 71 5.52 3.99 7.31
CA ASP A 71 4.62 4.92 7.98
C ASP A 71 3.19 4.44 7.96
N LEU A 72 2.42 4.95 8.92
CA LEU A 72 1.03 4.61 9.08
C LEU A 72 0.19 5.80 8.66
N MET A 73 -0.76 5.53 7.77
CA MET A 73 -1.82 6.44 7.37
C MET A 73 -3.11 5.92 7.98
N THR A 74 -3.39 6.34 9.22
CA THR A 74 -4.51 5.83 10.01
C THR A 74 -5.84 6.37 9.51
N LEU A 75 -6.65 5.50 8.92
CA LEU A 75 -7.97 5.80 8.36
C LEU A 75 -9.08 5.60 9.41
N SER A 76 -8.98 6.24 10.59
CA SER A 76 -9.98 6.04 11.65
C SER A 76 -11.33 6.70 11.33
N GLN A 77 -12.44 6.00 11.61
CA GLN A 77 -13.81 6.53 11.50
C GLN A 77 -14.36 7.12 12.83
N ASP A 78 -13.70 6.87 13.96
CA ASP A 78 -14.30 7.00 15.31
C ASP A 78 -13.89 8.25 16.12
N GLU A 79 -13.28 9.26 15.50
CA GLU A 79 -13.04 10.55 16.17
C GLU A 79 -14.18 11.53 15.86
N PRO A 80 -14.89 12.10 16.87
CA PRO A 80 -15.80 13.25 16.68
C PRO A 80 -15.08 14.47 16.08
N THR A 81 -13.75 14.42 16.08
CA THR A 81 -12.75 15.35 15.55
C THR A 81 -11.99 14.78 14.34
N ALA A 82 -12.58 13.89 13.53
CA ALA A 82 -12.02 13.38 12.27
C ALA A 82 -11.75 14.52 11.26
N GLN A 83 -10.68 15.27 11.50
CA GLN A 83 -10.31 16.48 10.76
C GLN A 83 -9.22 16.19 9.72
N ARG A 84 -8.85 14.92 9.53
CA ARG A 84 -7.85 14.50 8.55
C ARG A 84 -8.42 13.46 7.61
N THR A 85 -8.88 13.93 6.46
CA THR A 85 -9.23 13.09 5.32
C THR A 85 -8.01 12.32 4.82
N ALA A 86 -8.20 11.24 4.07
CA ALA A 86 -7.07 10.51 3.48
C ALA A 86 -6.13 11.44 2.67
N PRO A 87 -6.62 12.38 1.82
CA PRO A 87 -5.76 13.36 1.17
C PRO A 87 -4.93 14.23 2.14
N ALA A 88 -5.51 14.62 3.30
CA ALA A 88 -4.78 15.40 4.29
C ALA A 88 -3.64 14.60 4.93
N LEU A 89 -3.88 13.33 5.26
CA LEU A 89 -2.85 12.43 5.78
C LEU A 89 -1.75 12.18 4.73
N LEU A 90 -2.13 12.01 3.45
CA LEU A 90 -1.17 11.88 2.36
C LEU A 90 -0.30 13.14 2.24
N ALA A 91 -0.89 14.33 2.35
CA ALA A 91 -0.15 15.59 2.31
C ALA A 91 0.86 15.73 3.45
N GLU A 92 0.51 15.24 4.65
CA GLU A 92 1.44 15.23 5.78
C GLU A 92 2.62 14.28 5.54
N LEU A 93 2.38 13.08 5.03
CA LEU A 93 3.43 12.12 4.67
C LEU A 93 4.33 12.67 3.55
N CYS A 94 3.74 13.25 2.51
CA CYS A 94 4.49 13.91 1.44
C CYS A 94 5.40 15.00 2.00
N ARG A 95 4.90 15.83 2.92
CA ARG A 95 5.70 16.89 3.55
C ARG A 95 6.83 16.33 4.42
N ALA A 96 6.56 15.29 5.21
CA ALA A 96 7.55 14.66 6.08
C ALA A 96 8.71 14.05 5.28
N HIS A 97 8.41 13.50 4.10
CA HIS A 97 9.37 12.78 3.26
C HIS A 97 9.86 13.53 2.03
N ARG A 98 9.50 14.82 1.89
CA ARG A 98 9.79 15.62 0.68
C ARG A 98 9.31 14.96 -0.62
N ALA A 99 8.23 14.17 -0.52
CA ALA A 99 7.54 13.60 -1.67
C ALA A 99 6.42 14.56 -2.13
N THR A 100 5.87 14.28 -3.30
CA THR A 100 4.69 14.93 -3.85
C THR A 100 3.60 13.90 -4.11
N PHE A 101 2.36 14.36 -4.27
CA PHE A 101 1.25 13.54 -4.76
C PHE A 101 1.61 12.88 -6.09
N SER A 102 2.18 13.65 -7.03
CA SER A 102 2.63 13.16 -8.34
C SER A 102 3.74 12.10 -8.29
N SER A 103 4.52 12.03 -7.21
CA SER A 103 5.57 11.01 -6.98
C SER A 103 5.08 9.82 -6.15
N THR A 104 3.78 9.76 -5.88
CA THR A 104 3.16 8.71 -5.08
C THR A 104 2.48 7.69 -5.98
N VAL A 105 2.74 6.41 -5.69
CA VAL A 105 1.98 5.29 -6.22
C VAL A 105 1.00 4.84 -5.15
N ALA A 106 -0.30 4.79 -5.47
CA ALA A 106 -1.32 4.22 -4.61
C ALA A 106 -1.75 2.85 -5.13
N VAL A 107 -1.85 1.86 -4.24
CA VAL A 107 -2.41 0.53 -4.54
C VAL A 107 -3.67 0.35 -3.71
N ALA A 108 -4.82 0.49 -4.35
CA ALA A 108 -6.12 0.29 -3.73
C ALA A 108 -6.49 -1.18 -3.69
N THR A 109 -6.89 -1.65 -2.52
CA THR A 109 -7.38 -3.01 -2.28
C THR A 109 -8.82 -3.02 -1.76
N ARG A 110 -9.35 -1.86 -1.33
CA ARG A 110 -10.75 -1.71 -0.91
C ARG A 110 -11.41 -0.43 -1.47
N PRO A 111 -12.75 -0.36 -1.50
CA PRO A 111 -13.46 0.84 -1.97
C PRO A 111 -13.14 2.12 -1.19
N GLN A 112 -12.72 2.01 0.07
CA GLN A 112 -12.36 3.12 0.94
C GLN A 112 -11.08 3.85 0.48
N ASP A 113 -10.26 3.22 -0.37
CA ASP A 113 -9.01 3.80 -0.87
C ASP A 113 -9.21 4.88 -1.94
N LEU A 114 -10.44 5.04 -2.46
CA LEU A 114 -10.75 5.98 -3.54
C LEU A 114 -10.16 7.39 -3.33
N PRO A 115 -10.26 8.01 -2.14
CA PRO A 115 -9.69 9.34 -1.93
C PRO A 115 -8.17 9.39 -2.08
N ILE A 116 -7.45 8.28 -1.84
CA ILE A 116 -5.99 8.19 -2.03
C ILE A 116 -5.69 8.01 -3.52
N VAL A 117 -6.44 7.13 -4.19
CA VAL A 117 -6.34 6.83 -5.63
C VAL A 117 -6.50 8.10 -6.48
N LEU A 118 -7.44 8.98 -6.13
CA LEU A 118 -7.71 10.22 -6.86
C LEU A 118 -6.57 11.25 -6.78
N GLU A 119 -5.72 11.17 -5.76
CA GLU A 119 -4.67 12.14 -5.50
C GLU A 119 -3.28 11.65 -5.94
N ALA A 120 -3.07 10.33 -5.96
CA ALA A 120 -1.79 9.74 -6.31
C ALA A 120 -1.41 10.01 -7.78
N GLY A 121 -0.11 10.19 -8.03
CA GLY A 121 0.41 10.39 -9.40
C GLY A 121 0.32 9.16 -10.27
N ILE A 122 0.38 7.97 -9.66
CA ILE A 122 0.10 6.69 -10.31
C ILE A 122 -0.83 5.91 -9.39
N ALA A 123 -1.93 5.39 -9.94
CA ALA A 123 -2.95 4.71 -9.20
C ALA A 123 -3.19 3.30 -9.74
N PHE A 124 -3.06 2.30 -8.88
CA PHE A 124 -3.41 0.91 -9.15
C PHE A 124 -4.65 0.53 -8.35
N ALA A 125 -5.52 -0.29 -8.94
CA ALA A 125 -6.66 -0.87 -8.24
C ALA A 125 -6.76 -2.37 -8.51
N LEU A 126 -7.02 -3.12 -7.44
CA LEU A 126 -7.50 -4.50 -7.54
C LEU A 126 -9.01 -4.50 -7.77
N GLU A 127 -9.55 -5.57 -8.35
CA GLU A 127 -11.01 -5.77 -8.50
C GLU A 127 -11.75 -5.63 -7.16
N ASP A 128 -11.13 -6.04 -6.05
CA ASP A 128 -11.68 -5.92 -4.69
C ASP A 128 -11.89 -4.47 -4.24
N ALA A 129 -11.14 -3.52 -4.82
CA ALA A 129 -11.31 -2.09 -4.55
C ALA A 129 -12.60 -1.52 -5.17
N GLY A 130 -13.29 -2.31 -5.99
CA GLY A 130 -14.59 -1.97 -6.54
C GLY A 130 -14.54 -0.98 -7.71
N PRO A 131 -15.71 -0.72 -8.33
CA PRO A 131 -15.78 -0.02 -9.62
C PRO A 131 -15.23 1.41 -9.58
N ALA A 132 -15.38 2.12 -8.47
CA ALA A 132 -14.93 3.50 -8.36
C ALA A 132 -13.39 3.60 -8.40
N CYS A 133 -12.69 2.79 -7.59
CA CYS A 133 -11.23 2.71 -7.60
C CYS A 133 -10.73 2.21 -8.96
N MET A 134 -11.35 1.18 -9.53
CA MET A 134 -10.99 0.64 -10.84
C MET A 134 -11.13 1.67 -11.97
N ASN A 135 -12.16 2.51 -11.93
CA ASN A 135 -12.36 3.57 -12.92
C ASN A 135 -11.33 4.71 -12.79
N ALA A 136 -10.87 4.99 -11.58
CA ALA A 136 -9.88 6.03 -11.30
C ALA A 136 -8.42 5.55 -11.47
N ALA A 137 -8.16 4.25 -11.49
CA ALA A 137 -6.81 3.69 -11.60
C ALA A 137 -6.24 3.71 -13.03
N ASP A 138 -4.94 3.96 -13.12
CA ASP A 138 -4.15 3.85 -14.35
C ASP A 138 -3.97 2.38 -14.77
N LEU A 139 -3.73 1.50 -13.80
CA LEU A 139 -3.61 0.06 -14.01
C LEU A 139 -4.57 -0.72 -13.09
N ARG A 140 -5.13 -1.78 -13.64
CA ARG A 140 -6.15 -2.62 -13.01
C ARG A 140 -5.63 -4.04 -12.88
N PHE A 141 -5.85 -4.65 -11.72
CA PHE A 141 -5.38 -5.98 -11.40
C PHE A 141 -6.54 -6.85 -10.93
N PRO A 142 -6.43 -8.19 -11.07
CA PRO A 142 -7.42 -9.12 -10.54
C PRO A 142 -7.64 -8.94 -9.03
N ALA A 143 -8.66 -9.59 -8.49
CA ALA A 143 -8.82 -9.72 -7.04
C ALA A 143 -7.56 -10.29 -6.37
N ARG A 144 -7.34 -9.94 -5.10
CA ARG A 144 -6.22 -10.39 -4.27
C ARG A 144 -6.17 -11.91 -4.16
N ALA A 145 -7.34 -12.56 -4.03
CA ALA A 145 -7.45 -14.02 -3.99
C ALA A 145 -6.97 -14.69 -5.29
N ALA A 146 -6.99 -13.98 -6.41
CA ALA A 146 -6.45 -14.42 -7.70
C ALA A 146 -4.97 -14.04 -7.88
N GLY A 147 -4.31 -13.49 -6.85
CA GLY A 147 -2.91 -13.07 -6.91
C GLY A 147 -2.70 -11.62 -7.36
N GLY A 148 -3.76 -10.83 -7.53
CA GLY A 148 -3.69 -9.48 -8.10
C GLY A 148 -2.79 -8.51 -7.33
N LEU A 149 -2.69 -8.64 -6.00
CA LEU A 149 -1.79 -7.79 -5.21
C LEU A 149 -0.31 -8.06 -5.55
N ALA A 150 0.06 -9.33 -5.70
CA ALA A 150 1.42 -9.68 -6.10
C ALA A 150 1.74 -9.19 -7.52
N GLU A 151 0.77 -9.20 -8.43
CA GLU A 151 0.93 -8.61 -9.77
C GLU A 151 1.08 -7.09 -9.72
N ALA A 152 0.25 -6.40 -8.95
CA ALA A 152 0.32 -4.96 -8.75
C ALA A 152 1.70 -4.53 -8.22
N LEU A 153 2.19 -5.19 -7.17
CA LEU A 153 3.51 -4.89 -6.59
C LEU A 153 4.66 -5.10 -7.58
N ARG A 154 4.59 -6.11 -8.45
CA ARG A 154 5.60 -6.32 -9.51
C ARG A 154 5.58 -5.23 -10.58
N ALA A 155 4.42 -4.64 -10.85
CA ALA A 155 4.26 -3.62 -11.88
C ALA A 155 4.77 -2.24 -11.47
N ILE A 156 4.88 -1.97 -10.15
CA ILE A 156 5.24 -0.64 -9.61
C ILE A 156 6.51 -0.05 -10.26
N PRO A 157 7.67 -0.75 -10.29
CA PRO A 157 8.89 -0.15 -10.82
C PRO A 157 8.77 0.24 -12.30
N ALA A 158 8.11 -0.61 -13.10
CA ALA A 158 7.92 -0.37 -14.53
C ALA A 158 6.99 0.81 -14.80
N ALA A 159 5.91 0.96 -14.02
CA ALA A 159 4.99 2.08 -14.16
C ALA A 159 5.65 3.42 -13.82
N CYS A 160 6.49 3.46 -12.78
CA CYS A 160 7.22 4.66 -12.38
C CYS A 160 8.34 5.05 -13.36
N ALA A 161 8.92 4.10 -14.09
CA ALA A 161 9.95 4.40 -15.10
C ALA A 161 9.37 5.14 -16.33
N GLY A 162 8.07 4.97 -16.61
CA GLY A 162 7.38 5.57 -17.75
C GLY A 162 6.97 7.04 -17.58
N THR A 163 7.09 7.62 -16.38
CA THR A 163 6.63 8.99 -16.06
C THR A 163 7.75 10.04 -16.08
N ALA A 164 8.98 9.65 -16.38
CA ALA A 164 10.17 10.53 -16.38
C ALA A 164 10.40 11.30 -17.70
N SER A 165 9.36 11.55 -18.50
CA SER A 165 9.43 12.23 -19.81
C SER A 165 8.92 13.66 -19.77
#